data_AF-A0A690LSH2-F1
#
_entry.id   AF-A0A690LSH2-F1
#
_cell.length_a   1.000
_cell.length_b   1.000
_cell.length_c   1.000
_cell.angle_alpha   90.00
_cell.angle_beta   90.00
_cell.angle_gamma   90.00
#
_symmetry.space_group_name_H-M   'P 1'
#
loop_
_entity.id
_entity.type
_entity.pdbx_description
1 polymer ?
#
loop_
_entity_poly.entity_id
_entity_poly.type
_entity_poly.pdbx_seq_one_letter_code
_entity_poly.pdbx_strand_id
1 'polypeptide(L)'
;MAKLSNEELKDILVKRIEKIENSDLVDKKTINEESVKALAKHLSLGNEIPALAQKFFELAPRTKVVWLHLCECTGCSESLLRADLPSFDELVFDFFSLEYHETLMAANGTKAEELLEHVLKEDFVLAVEGGVA
;
A
#
# COMPACT_ATOMS: atom_id res chain seq x y z
N MET A 1 4.12 4.48 21.28
CA MET A 1 4.90 4.23 20.05
C MET A 1 6.11 5.15 20.07
N ALA A 2 7.32 4.61 19.97
CA ALA A 2 8.52 5.44 19.81
C ALA A 2 8.43 6.16 18.45
N LYS A 3 8.50 7.50 18.46
CA LYS A 3 8.46 8.30 17.24
C LYS A 3 9.84 8.24 16.61
N LEU A 4 10.00 7.49 15.51
CA LEU A 4 11.25 7.50 14.75
C LEU A 4 11.54 8.93 14.29
N SER A 5 12.81 9.32 14.36
CA SER A 5 13.30 10.56 13.79
C SER A 5 13.35 10.48 12.26
N ASN A 6 13.35 11.65 11.60
CA ASN A 6 13.46 11.71 10.13
C ASN A 6 14.78 11.10 9.63
N GLU A 7 15.87 11.20 10.40
CA GLU A 7 17.15 10.57 10.05
C GLU A 7 17.08 9.04 10.11
N GLU A 8 16.44 8.48 11.14
CA GLU A 8 16.25 7.02 11.23
C GLU A 8 15.37 6.50 10.09
N LEU A 9 14.31 7.22 9.71
CA LEU A 9 13.47 6.87 8.57
C LEU A 9 14.23 6.90 7.25
N LYS A 10 15.10 7.90 7.07
CA LYS A 10 15.98 8.02 5.92
C LYS A 10 16.91 6.82 5.81
N ASP A 11 17.58 6.45 6.90
CA ASP A 11 18.48 5.29 6.94
C ASP A 11 17.76 3.98 6.63
N ILE A 12 16.53 3.81 7.13
CA ILE A 12 15.71 2.63 6.85
C ILE A 12 15.35 2.58 5.36
N LEU A 13 14.93 3.70 4.77
CA LEU A 13 14.56 3.76 3.34
C LEU A 13 15.76 3.46 2.45
N VAL A 14 16.93 4.04 2.72
CA VAL A 14 18.16 3.78 1.95
C VAL A 14 18.50 2.30 1.96
N LYS A 15 18.53 1.67 3.14
CA LYS A 15 18.82 0.23 3.28
C LYS A 15 17.80 -0.64 2.53
N ARG A 16 16.52 -0.25 2.53
CA ARG A 16 15.47 -0.96 1.80
C ARG A 16 15.63 -0.84 0.28
N ILE A 17 15.97 0.35 -0.21
CA ILE A 17 16.26 0.58 -1.63
C ILE A 17 17.43 -0.29 -2.07
N GLU A 18 18.55 -0.25 -1.34
CA GLU A 18 19.73 -1.09 -1.64
C GLU A 18 19.40 -2.59 -1.65
N LYS A 19 18.56 -3.04 -0.71
CA LYS A 19 18.12 -4.44 -0.68
C LYS A 19 17.31 -4.83 -1.92
N ILE A 20 16.45 -3.93 -2.39
CA ILE A 20 15.61 -4.18 -3.57
C ILE A 20 16.44 -4.11 -4.86
N GLU A 21 17.34 -3.14 -4.99
CA GLU A 21 18.22 -3.02 -6.16
C GLU A 21 19.08 -4.28 -6.40
N ASN A 22 19.44 -4.98 -5.32
CA ASN A 22 20.21 -6.23 -5.38
C ASN A 22 19.34 -7.51 -5.45
N SER A 23 18.03 -7.37 -5.61
CA SER A 23 17.06 -8.46 -5.65
C SER A 23 16.47 -8.64 -7.05
N ASP A 24 15.97 -9.83 -7.35
CA ASP A 24 15.22 -10.09 -8.59
C ASP A 24 13.79 -9.50 -8.55
N LEU A 25 13.40 -8.88 -7.43
CA LEU A 25 12.08 -8.30 -7.19
C LEU A 25 11.92 -6.86 -7.73
N VAL A 26 12.88 -6.35 -8.52
CA VAL A 26 12.81 -5.00 -9.06
C VAL A 26 11.67 -4.89 -10.07
N ASP A 27 10.70 -4.04 -9.75
CA ASP A 27 9.56 -3.72 -10.61
C ASP A 27 9.69 -2.27 -11.10
N LYS A 28 10.31 -2.08 -12.27
CA LYS A 28 10.57 -0.74 -12.82
C LYS A 28 9.27 -0.12 -13.33
N LYS A 29 8.73 0.80 -12.55
CA LYS A 29 7.53 1.57 -12.88
C LYS A 29 7.75 3.07 -12.70
N THR A 30 6.90 3.86 -13.34
CA THR A 30 6.88 5.32 -13.19
C THR A 30 5.84 5.67 -12.14
N ILE A 31 6.23 6.43 -11.12
CA ILE A 31 5.35 6.84 -10.02
C ILE A 31 5.10 8.36 -10.12
N ASN A 32 3.89 8.80 -9.82
CA ASN A 32 3.57 10.23 -9.75
C ASN A 32 4.27 10.91 -8.55
N GLU A 33 5.18 11.83 -8.85
CA GLU A 33 5.95 12.57 -7.85
C GLU A 33 5.07 13.45 -6.95
N GLU A 34 3.97 13.99 -7.48
CA GLU A 34 3.05 14.83 -6.71
C GLU A 34 2.31 14.01 -5.65
N SER A 35 1.90 12.80 -6.01
CA SER A 35 1.26 11.82 -5.12
C SER A 35 2.19 11.43 -3.95
N VAL A 36 3.48 11.17 -4.22
CA VAL A 36 4.46 10.88 -3.17
C VAL A 36 4.70 12.08 -2.26
N LYS A 37 4.80 13.30 -2.82
CA LYS A 37 4.92 14.53 -2.03
C LYS A 37 3.70 14.79 -1.15
N ALA A 38 2.50 14.55 -1.67
CA ALA A 38 1.24 14.70 -0.93
C ALA A 38 1.18 13.73 0.27
N LEU A 39 1.52 12.46 0.06
CA LEU A 39 1.61 11.46 1.12
C LEU A 39 2.62 11.87 2.21
N ALA A 40 3.82 12.27 1.81
CA ALA A 40 4.85 12.71 2.75
C ALA A 40 4.40 13.92 3.59
N LYS A 41 3.66 14.85 2.97
CA LYS A 41 3.07 16.02 3.65
C LYS A 41 1.98 15.60 4.64
N HIS A 42 1.05 14.73 4.26
CA HIS A 42 -0.01 14.23 5.14
C HIS A 42 0.55 13.48 6.36
N LEU A 43 1.64 12.74 6.17
CA LEU A 43 2.35 12.04 7.23
C LEU A 43 3.34 12.92 8.02
N SER A 44 3.44 14.22 7.69
CA SER A 44 4.36 15.18 8.32
C SER A 44 5.83 14.71 8.29
N LEU A 45 6.27 14.12 7.18
CA LEU A 45 7.63 13.63 6.98
C LEU A 45 8.56 14.78 6.54
N GLY A 46 9.87 14.62 6.78
CA GLY A 46 10.88 15.61 6.38
C GLY A 46 11.03 15.74 4.86
N ASN A 47 11.51 16.91 4.40
CA ASN A 47 11.65 17.27 2.98
C ASN A 47 12.58 16.36 2.16
N GLU A 48 13.46 15.61 2.83
CA GLU A 48 14.41 14.68 2.22
C GLU A 48 13.75 13.33 1.82
N ILE A 49 12.62 12.99 2.46
CA ILE A 49 11.97 11.69 2.34
C ILE A 49 11.25 11.48 0.99
N PRO A 50 10.55 12.47 0.39
CA PRO A 50 9.81 12.26 -0.86
C PRO A 50 10.66 11.71 -2.01
N ALA A 51 11.89 12.19 -2.19
CA ALA A 51 12.76 11.71 -3.27
C ALA A 51 13.21 10.25 -3.06
N LEU A 52 13.47 9.86 -1.81
CA LEU A 52 13.79 8.47 -1.46
C LEU A 52 12.57 7.56 -1.57
N ALA A 53 11.41 8.03 -1.11
CA ALA A 53 10.15 7.31 -1.21
C ALA A 53 9.76 7.07 -2.68
N GLN A 54 9.92 8.09 -3.53
CA GLN A 54 9.73 7.99 -4.98
C GLN A 54 10.58 6.87 -5.56
N LYS A 55 11.91 6.91 -5.32
CA LYS A 55 12.84 5.87 -5.80
C LYS A 55 12.47 4.48 -5.26
N PHE A 56 12.04 4.40 -4.01
CA PHE A 56 11.59 3.13 -3.42
C PHE A 56 10.38 2.59 -4.17
N PHE A 57 9.34 3.40 -4.37
CA PHE A 57 8.14 2.96 -5.07
C PHE A 57 8.40 2.63 -6.54
N GLU A 58 9.32 3.30 -7.23
CA GLU A 58 9.72 2.96 -8.60
C GLU A 58 10.42 1.61 -8.76
N LEU A 59 10.91 1.02 -7.66
CA LEU A 59 11.65 -0.24 -7.65
C LEU A 59 10.91 -1.37 -6.93
N ALA A 60 10.13 -1.03 -5.90
CA ALA A 60 9.52 -1.99 -5.01
C ALA A 60 8.27 -2.63 -5.65
N PRO A 61 8.07 -3.95 -5.45
CA PRO A 61 6.79 -4.56 -5.75
C PRO A 61 5.69 -3.91 -4.91
N ARG A 62 4.47 -3.89 -5.46
CA ARG A 62 3.30 -3.37 -4.73
C ARG A 62 3.10 -4.12 -3.42
N THR A 63 2.71 -3.38 -2.39
CA THR A 63 2.36 -3.98 -1.09
C THR A 63 1.06 -4.77 -1.24
N LYS A 64 1.05 -6.06 -0.93
CA LYS A 64 -0.17 -6.87 -0.93
C LYS A 64 -1.07 -6.47 0.23
N VAL A 65 -2.35 -6.24 -0.03
CA VAL A 65 -3.35 -5.85 0.97
C VAL A 65 -4.54 -6.81 0.92
N VAL A 66 -4.88 -7.36 2.08
CA VAL A 66 -6.13 -8.09 2.32
C VAL A 66 -7.03 -7.16 3.11
N TRP A 67 -8.21 -6.83 2.58
CA TRP A 67 -9.18 -5.93 3.20
C TRP A 67 -10.44 -6.71 3.57
N LEU A 68 -10.66 -6.92 4.87
CA LEU A 68 -11.81 -7.65 5.39
C LEU A 68 -12.94 -6.70 5.78
N HIS A 69 -14.14 -7.04 5.33
CA HIS A 69 -15.39 -6.41 5.74
C HIS A 69 -16.02 -7.19 6.89
N LEU A 70 -16.24 -6.55 8.02
CA LEU A 70 -16.90 -7.14 9.19
C LEU A 70 -18.23 -6.43 9.47
N CYS A 71 -18.49 -5.99 10.70
CA CYS A 71 -19.66 -5.17 10.99
C CYS A 71 -19.42 -3.72 10.52
N GLU A 72 -19.63 -3.48 9.24
CA GLU A 72 -19.29 -2.24 8.54
C GLU A 72 -20.47 -1.59 7.79
N CYS A 73 -20.24 -0.42 7.19
CA CYS A 73 -21.22 0.38 6.43
C CYS A 73 -20.71 0.85 5.06
N THR A 74 -19.53 0.38 4.67
CA THR A 74 -18.79 0.54 3.42
C THR A 74 -18.28 1.95 3.19
N GLY A 75 -18.38 2.80 4.22
CA GLY A 75 -17.92 4.17 4.20
C GLY A 75 -16.40 4.32 4.10
N CYS A 76 -15.60 3.39 4.64
CA CYS A 76 -14.14 3.47 4.51
C CYS A 76 -13.71 3.08 3.09
N SER A 77 -14.35 2.06 2.51
CA SER A 77 -14.18 1.72 1.09
C SER A 77 -14.57 2.88 0.15
N GLU A 78 -15.72 3.51 0.38
CA GLU A 78 -16.16 4.69 -0.38
C GLU A 78 -15.20 5.88 -0.24
N SER A 79 -14.58 6.04 0.95
CA SER A 79 -13.56 7.07 1.15
C SER A 79 -12.30 6.79 0.34
N LEU A 80 -11.91 5.52 0.19
CA LEU A 80 -10.78 5.12 -0.66
C LEU A 80 -11.06 5.43 -2.13
N LEU A 81 -12.28 5.13 -2.61
CA LEU A 81 -12.69 5.41 -4.00
C LEU A 81 -12.76 6.91 -4.34
N ARG A 82 -12.89 7.77 -3.32
CA ARG A 82 -12.87 9.23 -3.46
C ARG A 82 -11.49 9.86 -3.28
N ALA A 83 -10.42 9.06 -3.15
CA ALA A 83 -9.07 9.58 -3.07
C ALA A 83 -8.70 10.33 -4.37
N ASP A 84 -8.09 11.51 -4.20
CA ASP A 84 -7.74 12.41 -5.31
C ASP A 84 -6.23 12.41 -5.58
N LEU A 85 -5.41 12.56 -4.52
CA LEU A 85 -3.95 12.61 -4.62
C LEU A 85 -3.29 11.85 -3.46
N PRO A 86 -2.83 10.59 -3.66
CA PRO A 86 -2.92 9.82 -4.91
C PRO A 86 -4.38 9.42 -5.24
N SER A 87 -4.68 9.25 -6.53
CA SER A 87 -5.99 8.79 -6.99
C SER A 87 -6.18 7.29 -6.72
N PHE A 88 -7.42 6.78 -6.77
CA PHE A 88 -7.69 5.37 -6.52
C PHE A 88 -6.91 4.42 -7.45
N ASP A 89 -6.81 4.76 -8.74
CA ASP A 89 -6.05 3.97 -9.71
C ASP A 89 -4.55 3.99 -9.42
N GLU A 90 -3.97 5.14 -9.08
CA GLU A 90 -2.57 5.22 -8.63
C GLU A 90 -2.36 4.33 -7.39
N LEU A 91 -3.23 4.43 -6.39
CA LEU A 91 -3.13 3.63 -5.17
C LEU A 91 -3.07 2.12 -5.46
N VAL A 92 -3.95 1.61 -6.32
CA VAL A 92 -4.06 0.16 -6.61
C VAL A 92 -3.05 -0.34 -7.65
N PHE A 93 -2.60 0.52 -8.56
CA PHE A 93 -1.67 0.10 -9.63
C PHE A 93 -0.21 0.42 -9.33
N ASP A 94 0.07 1.37 -8.45
CA ASP A 94 1.43 1.81 -8.17
C ASP A 94 1.89 1.48 -6.74
N PHE A 95 1.04 1.70 -5.73
CA PHE A 95 1.43 1.64 -4.31
C PHE A 95 1.14 0.30 -3.64
N PHE A 96 -0.09 -0.19 -3.73
CA PHE A 96 -0.51 -1.46 -3.14
C PHE A 96 -1.40 -2.26 -4.10
N SER A 97 -1.51 -3.57 -3.89
CA SER A 97 -2.44 -4.41 -4.62
C SER A 97 -3.52 -4.91 -3.66
N LEU A 98 -4.79 -4.70 -4.01
CA LEU A 98 -5.91 -5.29 -3.30
C LEU A 98 -6.06 -6.75 -3.73
N GLU A 99 -5.49 -7.63 -2.94
CA GLU A 99 -5.57 -9.07 -3.17
C GLU A 99 -6.98 -9.57 -2.82
N TYR A 100 -7.57 -9.07 -1.73
CA TYR A 100 -8.93 -9.40 -1.33
C TYR A 100 -9.69 -8.14 -0.90
N HIS A 101 -10.83 -7.88 -1.53
CA HIS A 101 -11.73 -6.78 -1.19
C HIS A 101 -13.12 -7.04 -1.79
N GLU A 102 -14.09 -7.45 -0.97
CA GLU A 102 -15.37 -8.02 -1.43
C GLU A 102 -16.19 -7.07 -2.32
N THR A 103 -16.12 -5.75 -2.08
CA THR A 103 -16.84 -4.74 -2.87
C THR A 103 -16.24 -4.52 -4.28
N LEU A 104 -14.95 -4.78 -4.47
CA LEU A 104 -14.20 -4.36 -5.67
C LEU A 104 -13.65 -5.53 -6.49
N MET A 105 -13.47 -6.69 -5.87
CA MET A 105 -12.88 -7.86 -6.53
C MET A 105 -13.83 -8.47 -7.57
N ALA A 106 -13.25 -9.03 -8.64
CA ALA A 106 -14.02 -9.70 -9.69
C ALA A 106 -14.48 -11.12 -9.30
N ALA A 107 -13.71 -11.82 -8.46
CA ALA A 107 -14.04 -13.15 -8.00
C ALA A 107 -15.16 -13.11 -6.93
N ASN A 108 -15.99 -14.15 -6.88
CA ASN A 108 -17.11 -14.25 -5.93
C ASN A 108 -17.35 -15.69 -5.50
N GLY A 109 -18.07 -15.87 -4.39
CA GLY A 109 -18.36 -17.17 -3.79
C GLY A 109 -17.07 -17.97 -3.51
N THR A 110 -17.08 -19.26 -3.81
CA THR A 110 -15.94 -20.15 -3.57
C THR A 110 -14.64 -19.68 -4.23
N LYS A 111 -14.70 -18.99 -5.37
CA LYS A 111 -13.48 -18.45 -6.01
C LYS A 111 -12.85 -17.32 -5.21
N ALA A 112 -13.66 -16.52 -4.51
CA ALA A 112 -13.15 -15.48 -3.63
C ALA A 112 -12.45 -16.11 -2.41
N GLU A 113 -13.04 -17.18 -1.85
CA GLU A 113 -12.46 -17.95 -0.75
C GLU A 113 -11.13 -18.61 -1.14
N GLU A 114 -11.07 -19.29 -2.30
CA GLU A 114 -9.84 -19.89 -2.83
C GLU A 114 -8.72 -18.85 -3.01
N LEU A 115 -9.08 -17.66 -3.51
CA LEU A 115 -8.13 -16.56 -3.67
C LEU A 115 -7.61 -16.09 -2.30
N LEU A 116 -8.50 -15.91 -1.31
CA LEU A 116 -8.10 -15.55 0.04
C LEU A 116 -7.16 -16.59 0.64
N GLU A 117 -7.49 -17.89 0.55
CA GLU A 117 -6.65 -18.98 1.02
C GLU A 117 -5.26 -19.00 0.37
N HIS A 118 -5.15 -18.61 -0.89
CA HIS A 118 -3.87 -18.47 -1.57
C HIS A 118 -3.04 -17.31 -1.02
N VAL A 119 -3.65 -16.13 -0.86
CA VAL A 119 -2.97 -14.91 -0.39
C VAL A 119 -2.50 -15.06 1.05
N LEU A 120 -3.24 -15.78 1.89
CA LEU A 120 -2.89 -16.05 3.29
C LEU A 120 -1.55 -16.82 3.48
N LYS A 121 -0.98 -17.39 2.40
CA LYS A 121 0.30 -18.10 2.42
C LYS A 121 1.51 -17.17 2.20
N GLU A 122 1.26 -15.90 1.90
CA GLU A 122 2.29 -14.90 1.60
C GLU A 122 2.28 -13.76 2.65
N ASP A 123 3.27 -12.86 2.57
CA ASP A 123 3.28 -11.64 3.40
C ASP A 123 2.29 -10.61 2.83
N PHE A 124 1.40 -10.10 3.68
CA PHE A 124 0.42 -9.07 3.31
C PHE A 124 0.17 -8.10 4.48
N VAL A 125 -0.39 -6.94 4.14
CA VAL A 125 -0.97 -6.00 5.12
C VAL A 125 -2.45 -6.30 5.25
N LEU A 126 -2.91 -6.52 6.49
CA LEU A 126 -4.33 -6.69 6.80
C LEU A 126 -4.97 -5.32 7.10
N ALA A 127 -5.97 -4.96 6.31
CA ALA A 127 -6.91 -3.90 6.63
C ALA A 127 -8.24 -4.52 7.07
N VAL A 128 -8.86 -3.95 8.10
CA VAL A 128 -10.17 -4.40 8.60
C VAL A 128 -11.10 -3.20 8.64
N GLU A 129 -12.25 -3.33 7.98
CA GLU A 129 -13.33 -2.37 8.01
C GLU A 129 -14.48 -2.93 8.86
N GLY A 130 -14.90 -2.16 9.86
CA GLY A 130 -15.97 -2.55 10.78
C GLY A 130 -15.51 -3.21 12.08
N GLY A 131 -16.48 -3.40 12.97
CA GLY A 131 -16.26 -4.05 14.27
C GLY A 131 -16.29 -5.57 14.20
N VAL A 132 -15.73 -6.22 15.23
CA VAL A 132 -15.94 -7.65 15.51
C VAL A 132 -17.12 -7.76 16.48
N ALA A 133 -18.14 -8.54 16.12
CA ALA A 133 -19.33 -8.76 16.94
C ALA A 133 -19.07 -9.64 18.17
#